data_AF-A0A538MI05-F1
#
_entry.id   AF-A0A538MI05-F1
#
_cell.length_a   1.000
_cell.length_b   1.000
_cell.length_c   1.000
_cell.angle_alpha   90.00
_cell.angle_beta   90.00
_cell.angle_gamma   90.00
#
_symmetry.space_group_name_H-M   'P 1'
#
loop_
_entity.id
_entity.type
_entity.pdbx_description
1 polymer ?
#
loop_
_entity_poly.entity_id
_entity_poly.type
_entity_poly.pdbx_seq_one_letter_code
_entity_poly.pdbx_strand_id
1 'polypeptide(L)'
;MPDQQRPEQRQDHEALAEATAAGLPAVVGDVIEGDTGGYHHYADRDQVSRWLSDAGLELVDEEEEWLGGYGYRHLFLRSATRSDSGAAADDNPLV
;
A
#
# COMPACT_ATOMS: atom_id res chain seq x y z
N MET A 1 9.95 25.27 -15.50
CA MET A 1 10.27 24.39 -16.65
C MET A 1 9.08 23.46 -16.81
N PRO A 2 8.50 23.27 -18.01
CA PRO A 2 7.39 22.33 -18.15
C PRO A 2 7.93 20.92 -17.87
N ASP A 3 7.24 20.16 -17.02
CA ASP A 3 7.48 18.74 -16.77
C ASP A 3 7.29 17.97 -18.08
N GLN A 4 8.38 17.81 -18.84
CA GLN A 4 8.40 16.93 -19.98
C GLN A 4 8.73 15.53 -19.47
N GLN A 5 7.68 14.79 -19.10
CA GLN A 5 7.80 13.36 -18.82
C GLN A 5 8.47 12.66 -20.01
N ARG A 6 9.46 11.82 -19.71
CA ARG A 6 10.20 11.07 -20.73
C ARG A 6 9.23 10.13 -21.48
N PRO A 7 9.46 9.84 -22.77
CA PRO A 7 8.57 8.99 -23.56
C PRO A 7 8.27 7.63 -22.91
N GLU A 8 9.25 7.00 -22.25
CA GLU A 8 9.04 5.77 -21.49
C GLU A 8 7.99 5.92 -20.37
N GLN A 9 8.04 7.01 -19.60
CA GLN A 9 7.11 7.29 -18.50
C GLN A 9 5.67 7.50 -18.98
N ARG A 10 5.49 7.98 -20.23
CA ARG A 10 4.16 8.14 -20.82
C ARG A 10 3.54 6.80 -21.22
N GLN A 11 4.35 5.87 -21.75
CA GLN A 11 3.88 4.54 -22.13
C GLN A 11 3.46 3.72 -20.91
N ASP A 12 4.18 3.84 -19.80
CA ASP A 12 3.82 3.15 -18.54
C ASP A 12 2.49 3.67 -17.97
N HIS A 13 2.22 4.97 -18.05
CA HIS A 13 0.95 5.56 -17.61
C HIS A 13 -0.23 5.13 -18.49
N GLU A 14 -0.04 5.03 -19.82
CA GLU A 14 -1.09 4.55 -20.74
C GLU A 14 -1.43 3.09 -20.48
N ALA A 15 -0.42 2.22 -20.31
CA ALA A 15 -0.60 0.81 -19.99
C ALA A 15 -1.29 0.60 -18.63
N LEU A 16 -0.93 1.39 -17.61
CA LEU A 16 -1.60 1.37 -16.31
C LEU A 16 -3.07 1.77 -16.44
N ALA A 17 -3.37 2.82 -17.20
CA ALA A 17 -4.73 3.30 -17.40
C ALA A 17 -5.60 2.26 -18.10
N GLU A 18 -5.06 1.58 -19.13
CA GLU A 18 -5.74 0.49 -19.83
C GLU A 18 -6.03 -0.69 -18.89
N ALA A 19 -5.03 -1.14 -18.14
CA ALA A 19 -5.19 -2.24 -17.19
C ALA A 19 -6.21 -1.90 -16.09
N THR A 20 -6.17 -0.67 -15.56
CA THR A 20 -7.13 -0.18 -14.55
C THR A 20 -8.55 -0.12 -15.12
N ALA A 21 -8.72 0.38 -16.35
CA ALA A 21 -10.02 0.42 -17.02
C ALA A 21 -10.59 -0.98 -17.29
N ALA A 22 -9.72 -1.97 -17.50
CA ALA A 22 -10.08 -3.38 -17.63
C ALA A 22 -10.35 -4.08 -16.28
N GLY A 23 -10.21 -3.38 -15.15
CA GLY A 23 -10.38 -3.95 -13.80
C GLY A 23 -9.25 -4.93 -13.41
N LEU A 24 -8.11 -4.87 -14.10
CA LEU A 24 -6.95 -5.69 -13.78
C LEU A 24 -6.15 -5.06 -12.63
N PRO A 25 -5.60 -5.89 -11.72
CA PRO A 25 -4.73 -5.40 -10.66
C PRO A 25 -3.37 -4.99 -11.25
N ALA A 26 -3.17 -3.69 -11.48
CA ALA A 26 -1.93 -3.12 -12.01
C ALA A 26 -1.47 -1.94 -11.16
N VAL A 27 -0.15 -1.80 -10.98
CA VAL A 27 0.49 -0.69 -10.25
C VAL A 27 1.77 -0.26 -10.95
N VAL A 28 2.15 1.01 -10.80
CA VAL A 28 3.47 1.50 -11.23
C VAL A 28 4.53 0.90 -10.33
N GLY A 29 5.60 0.37 -10.90
CA GLY A 29 6.78 -0.02 -10.14
C GLY A 29 8.05 0.24 -10.94
N ASP A 30 9.15 0.32 -10.23
CA ASP A 30 10.47 0.55 -10.78
C ASP A 30 11.23 -0.77 -10.86
N VAL A 31 11.86 -1.03 -12.00
CA VAL A 31 12.88 -2.09 -12.10
C VAL A 31 14.20 -1.48 -11.68
N ILE A 32 14.71 -1.91 -10.53
CA ILE A 32 16.04 -1.51 -10.06
C ILE A 32 17.05 -2.48 -10.66
N GLU A 33 17.97 -1.97 -11.49
CA GLU A 33 19.06 -2.75 -12.08
C GLU A 33 20.29 -2.75 -11.14
N GLY A 34 20.88 -3.93 -10.85
CA GLY A 34 22.02 -4.10 -9.95
C GLY A 34 22.05 -5.47 -9.23
N ASP A 35 23.01 -5.70 -8.34
CA ASP A 35 23.20 -6.98 -7.63
C ASP A 35 22.04 -7.35 -6.66
N THR A 36 21.23 -6.37 -6.26
CA THR A 36 19.98 -6.52 -5.49
C THR A 36 18.73 -6.31 -6.34
N GLY A 37 18.84 -6.53 -7.66
CA GLY A 37 17.82 -6.14 -8.64
C GLY A 37 16.48 -6.86 -8.51
N GLY A 38 15.41 -6.16 -8.91
CA GLY A 38 14.04 -6.65 -8.88
C GLY A 38 13.01 -5.57 -9.21
N TYR A 39 11.77 -5.99 -9.44
CA TYR A 39 10.62 -5.08 -9.53
C TYR A 39 10.23 -4.59 -8.13
N HIS A 40 10.14 -3.27 -7.96
CA HIS A 40 9.77 -2.64 -6.71
C HIS A 40 8.55 -1.74 -6.92
N HIS A 41 7.51 -1.96 -6.14
CA HIS A 41 6.39 -1.02 -6.03
C HIS A 41 6.52 -0.24 -4.73
N TYR A 42 6.74 1.08 -4.84
CA TYR A 42 6.79 1.99 -3.69
C TYR A 42 5.44 2.70 -3.55
N ALA A 43 4.53 2.11 -2.78
CA ALA A 43 3.26 2.76 -2.45
C ALA A 43 3.48 4.06 -1.66
N ASP A 44 2.62 5.06 -1.87
CA ASP A 44 2.66 6.30 -1.10
C ASP A 44 2.24 6.07 0.37
N ARG A 45 2.58 7.04 1.24
CA ARG A 45 2.31 6.94 2.69
C ARG A 45 0.83 6.81 3.00
N ASP A 46 -0.04 7.48 2.25
CA ASP A 46 -1.49 7.49 2.48
C ASP A 46 -2.12 6.16 2.05
N GLN A 47 -1.60 5.55 0.99
CA GLN A 47 -1.98 4.23 0.51
C GLN A 47 -1.59 3.15 1.52
N VAL A 48 -0.35 3.16 2.00
CA VAL A 48 0.09 2.24 3.06
C VAL A 48 -0.76 2.41 4.32
N SER A 49 -1.03 3.65 4.74
CA SER A 49 -1.85 3.93 5.94
C SER A 49 -3.29 3.40 5.81
N ARG A 50 -3.89 3.53 4.63
CA ARG A 50 -5.23 2.97 4.36
C ARG A 50 -5.22 1.45 4.42
N TRP A 51 -4.25 0.80 3.78
CA TRP A 51 -4.14 -0.67 3.83
C TRP A 51 -3.96 -1.20 5.25
N LEU A 52 -3.15 -0.53 6.08
CA LEU A 52 -3.00 -0.88 7.48
C LEU A 52 -4.32 -0.73 8.24
N SER A 53 -5.02 0.39 8.04
CA SER A 53 -6.34 0.64 8.66
C SER A 53 -7.38 -0.39 8.26
N ASP A 54 -7.47 -0.73 6.96
CA ASP A 54 -8.40 -1.73 6.42
C ASP A 54 -8.11 -3.13 7.00
N ALA A 55 -6.83 -3.42 7.28
CA ALA A 55 -6.41 -4.64 7.96
C ALA A 55 -6.69 -4.62 9.48
N GLY A 56 -7.20 -3.52 10.04
CA GLY A 56 -7.41 -3.35 11.47
C GLY A 56 -6.12 -3.13 12.25
N LEU A 57 -5.13 -2.49 11.63
CA LEU A 57 -3.85 -2.13 12.24
C LEU A 57 -3.77 -0.61 12.40
N GLU A 58 -3.40 -0.18 13.60
CA GLU A 58 -3.17 1.22 13.95
C GLU A 58 -1.65 1.47 14.00
N LEU A 59 -1.18 2.50 13.30
CA LEU A 59 0.21 2.97 13.43
C LEU A 59 0.39 3.68 14.76
N VAL A 60 1.31 3.20 15.58
CA VAL A 60 1.61 3.74 16.92
C VAL A 60 2.87 4.58 16.91
N ASP A 61 3.87 4.15 16.15
CA ASP A 61 5.16 4.82 16.04
C ASP A 61 5.87 4.45 14.73
N GLU A 62 6.93 5.17 14.39
CA GLU A 62 7.75 4.92 13.22
C GLU A 62 9.21 5.34 13.42
N GLU A 63 10.12 4.61 12.78
CA GLU A 63 11.55 4.96 12.75
C GLU A 63 12.08 4.91 11.31
N GLU A 64 13.09 5.74 11.04
CA GLU A 64 13.80 5.74 9.75
C GLU A 64 15.24 5.27 9.96
N GLU A 65 15.68 4.33 9.13
CA GLU A 65 17.04 3.83 9.08
C GLU A 65 17.63 4.06 7.69
N TRP A 66 18.83 4.63 7.62
CA TRP A 66 19.51 4.92 6.36
C TRP A 66 20.76 4.04 6.21
N LEU A 67 20.85 3.35 5.07
CA LEU A 67 21.96 2.47 4.71
C LEU A 67 22.48 2.85 3.33
N GLY A 68 23.67 3.46 3.28
CA GLY A 68 24.50 3.56 2.08
C GLY A 68 23.77 3.80 0.75
N GLY A 69 22.84 4.77 0.68
CA GLY A 69 22.12 5.14 -0.54
C GLY A 69 20.64 4.71 -0.59
N TYR A 70 20.15 3.95 0.37
CA TYR A 70 18.73 3.62 0.54
C TYR A 70 18.33 3.72 2.03
N GLY A 71 17.03 3.68 2.30
CA GLY A 71 16.53 3.74 3.67
C GLY A 71 15.30 2.87 3.87
N TYR A 72 15.15 2.39 5.10
CA TYR A 72 13.96 1.68 5.55
C TYR A 72 13.16 2.57 6.49
N ARG A 73 11.84 2.47 6.39
CA ARG A 73 10.93 3.03 7.39
C ARG A 73 10.28 1.87 8.12
N HIS A 74 10.58 1.78 9.41
CA HIS A 74 10.05 0.78 10.31
C HIS A 74 8.74 1.30 10.88
N LEU A 75 7.67 0.51 10.76
CA LEU A 75 6.34 0.88 11.24
C LEU A 75 5.98 0.03 12.46
N PHE A 76 5.68 0.67 13.58
CA PHE A 76 5.22 -0.01 14.79
C PHE A 76 3.71 0.00 14.85
N LEU A 77 3.11 -1.20 14.79
CA LEU A 77 1.67 -1.38 14.61
C LEU A 77 1.05 -2.02 15.85
N ARG A 78 -0.17 -1.59 16.14
CA ARG A 78 -1.06 -2.21 17.12
C ARG A 78 -2.27 -2.80 16.40
N SER A 79 -2.75 -3.95 16.85
CA SER A 79 -4.07 -4.42 16.44
C SER A 79 -5.13 -3.49 17.01
N ALA A 80 -5.91 -2.87 16.13
CA ALA A 80 -7.12 -2.19 16.52
C ALA A 80 -8.10 -3.28 16.97
N THR A 81 -8.41 -3.33 18.27
CA THR A 81 -9.54 -4.12 18.76
C THR A 81 -10.77 -3.65 17.99
N ARG A 82 -11.28 -4.49 17.07
CA ARG A 82 -12.62 -4.29 16.53
C ARG A 82 -13.56 -4.38 17.72
N SER A 83 -14.09 -3.24 18.16
CA SER A 83 -15.28 -3.26 19.00
C SER A 83 -16.36 -3.91 18.16
N ASP A 84 -16.64 -5.17 18.45
CA ASP A 84 -17.73 -5.89 17.84
C ASP A 84 -19.03 -5.25 18.35
N SER A 85 -19.51 -4.23 17.64
CA SER A 85 -20.78 -3.60 17.94
C SER A 85 -21.90 -4.51 17.40
N GLY A 86 -22.22 -5.53 18.19
CA GLY A 86 -23.52 -6.18 18.26
C GLY A 86 -24.01 -6.90 17.01
N ALA A 87 -23.54 -8.13 16.78
CA ALA A 87 -24.46 -9.17 16.35
C ALA A 87 -25.22 -9.61 17.60
N ALA A 88 -26.46 -9.11 17.76
CA ALA A 88 -27.38 -9.64 18.75
C ALA A 88 -27.47 -11.15 18.53
N ALA A 89 -27.00 -11.93 19.51
CA ALA A 89 -27.39 -13.31 19.61
C ALA A 89 -28.91 -13.32 19.77
N ASP A 90 -29.61 -13.87 18.78
CA ASP A 90 -30.98 -14.36 18.95
C ASP A 90 -30.93 -15.46 20.02
N ASP A 91 -30.87 -15.05 21.28
CA ASP A 91 -31.30 -15.87 22.40
C ASP A 91 -32.82 -15.95 22.31
N ASN A 92 -33.31 -16.96 21.62
CA ASN A 92 -34.69 -17.43 21.77
C ASN A 92 -34.72 -18.51 22.86
N PRO A 93 -35.05 -18.18 24.12
CA PRO A 93 -35.39 -19.19 25.10
C PRO A 93 -36.86 -19.58 24.91
N LEU A 94 -37.09 -20.87 24.63
CA LEU A 94 -38.37 -21.59 24.75
C LEU A 94 -39.44 -21.30 23.68
N VAL A 95 -39.55 -22.18 22.67
CA VAL A 95 -40.72 -23.08 22.41
C VAL A 95 -40.22 -24.34 21.70
#